data_AF-A0A940T117-F1
#
_entry.id   AF-A0A940T117-F1
#
_cell.length_a   1.000
_cell.length_b   1.000
_cell.length_c   1.000
_cell.angle_alpha   90.00
_cell.angle_beta   90.00
_cell.angle_gamma   90.00
#
_symmetry.space_group_name_H-M   'P 1'
#
loop_
_entity.id
_entity.type
_entity.pdbx_description
1 polymer ?
#
loop_
_entity_poly.entity_id
_entity_poly.type
_entity_poly.pdbx_seq_one_letter_code
_entity_poly.pdbx_strand_id
1 'polypeptide(L)'
;MIQRISAAHLQQLSKEQEVKLRNQWIPQEGEYIFFSGQEEMIYYLGGVQKDRSLPLLTIGQMLAYIHKYEHSVCIDRQSNEWKITTSKHEVKAPELCDALWEATKSHL
;
A
#
# COMPACT_ATOMS: atom_id res chain seq x y z
N MET A 1 2.63 10.23 14.64
CA MET A 1 3.45 9.41 13.72
C MET A 1 2.50 8.81 12.68
N ILE A 2 2.75 9.01 11.38
CA ILE A 2 1.88 8.48 10.31
C ILE A 2 2.27 7.01 10.08
N GLN A 3 1.32 6.08 10.21
CA GLN A 3 1.53 4.67 9.89
C GLN A 3 1.36 4.44 8.39
N ARG A 4 2.35 3.77 7.77
CA ARG A 4 2.44 3.48 6.33
C ARG A 4 3.13 2.14 6.10
N ILE A 5 2.91 1.56 4.93
CA ILE A 5 3.66 0.37 4.50
C ILE A 5 5.15 0.70 4.37
N SER A 6 5.99 -0.32 4.52
CA SER A 6 7.44 -0.22 4.40
C SER A 6 7.92 -0.59 2.98
N ALA A 7 9.20 -0.33 2.69
CA ALA A 7 9.81 -0.77 1.43
C ALA A 7 9.71 -2.29 1.22
N ALA A 8 9.89 -3.06 2.30
CA ALA A 8 9.79 -4.52 2.27
C ALA A 8 8.39 -5.01 1.81
N HIS A 9 7.33 -4.26 2.11
CA HIS A 9 5.98 -4.58 1.62
C HIS A 9 5.88 -4.41 0.10
N LEU A 10 6.53 -3.40 -0.47
CA LEU A 10 6.55 -3.17 -1.91
C LEU A 10 7.35 -4.23 -2.67
N GLN A 11 8.41 -4.77 -2.06
CA GLN A 11 9.21 -5.86 -2.64
C GLN A 11 8.42 -7.18 -2.82
N GLN A 12 7.25 -7.30 -2.17
CA GLN A 12 6.36 -8.46 -2.33
C GLN A 12 5.47 -8.38 -3.58
N LEU A 13 5.41 -7.22 -4.24
CA LEU A 13 4.57 -7.02 -5.41
C LEU A 13 5.13 -7.74 -6.64
N SER A 14 4.23 -8.28 -7.46
CA SER A 14 4.60 -8.66 -8.82
C SER A 14 4.84 -7.40 -9.67
N LYS A 15 5.59 -7.55 -10.78
CA LYS A 15 5.80 -6.43 -11.73
C LYS A 15 4.48 -5.83 -12.23
N GLU A 16 3.45 -6.65 -12.42
CA GLU A 16 2.13 -6.18 -12.85
C GLU A 16 1.46 -5.32 -11.76
N GLN A 17 1.56 -5.75 -10.50
CA GLN A 17 1.03 -5.01 -9.36
C GLN A 17 1.78 -3.70 -9.13
N GLU A 18 3.10 -3.68 -9.30
CA GLU A 18 3.90 -2.45 -9.25
C GLU A 18 3.45 -1.44 -10.30
N VAL A 19 3.28 -1.89 -11.55
CA VAL A 19 2.84 -1.04 -12.66
C VAL A 19 1.45 -0.47 -12.38
N LYS A 20 0.53 -1.30 -11.88
CA LYS A 20 -0.83 -0.86 -11.58
C LYS A 20 -0.86 0.12 -10.40
N LEU A 21 -0.12 -0.14 -9.32
CA LEU A 21 0.01 0.76 -8.18
C LEU A 21 0.57 2.11 -8.64
N ARG A 22 1.66 2.09 -9.42
CA ARG A 22 2.29 3.26 -10.00
C ARG A 22 1.33 4.08 -10.84
N ASN A 23 0.57 3.44 -11.73
CA ASN A 23 -0.33 4.16 -12.64
C ASN A 23 -1.43 4.91 -11.88
N GLN A 24 -1.97 4.31 -10.83
CA GLN A 24 -3.04 4.90 -10.02
C GLN A 24 -2.57 5.92 -9.00
N TRP A 25 -1.29 5.89 -8.66
CA TRP A 25 -0.70 6.81 -7.71
C TRP A 25 -0.48 8.20 -8.33
N ILE A 26 -0.92 9.23 -7.61
CA ILE A 26 -0.63 10.63 -7.90
C ILE A 26 0.44 11.08 -6.90
N PRO A 27 1.69 11.32 -7.35
CA PRO A 27 2.77 11.63 -6.43
C PRO A 27 2.54 12.90 -5.61
N GLN A 28 2.78 12.81 -4.31
CA GLN A 28 2.88 13.94 -3.39
C GLN A 28 4.29 13.93 -2.77
N GLU A 29 4.79 15.10 -2.39
CA GLU A 29 6.12 15.22 -1.81
C GLU A 29 6.25 14.39 -0.51
N GLY A 30 7.32 13.58 -0.40
CA GLY A 30 7.65 12.81 0.81
C GLY A 30 6.95 11.45 0.98
N GLU A 31 6.23 10.95 -0.03
CA GLU A 31 5.42 9.73 0.08
C GLU A 31 5.96 8.50 -0.69
N TYR A 32 7.20 8.50 -1.20
CA TYR A 32 7.66 7.43 -2.11
C TYR A 32 9.10 6.97 -1.91
N ILE A 33 9.37 5.77 -2.45
CA ILE A 33 10.71 5.20 -2.58
C ILE A 33 11.12 5.18 -4.05
N PHE A 34 12.36 5.54 -4.31
CA PHE A 34 13.01 5.41 -5.61
C PHE A 34 13.86 4.14 -5.64
N PHE A 35 13.67 3.30 -6.66
CA PHE A 35 14.47 2.10 -6.85
C PHE A 35 15.58 2.38 -7.88
N SER A 36 16.82 2.52 -7.42
CA SER A 36 18.00 2.60 -8.29
C SER A 36 18.99 1.51 -7.94
N GLY A 37 19.07 0.50 -8.80
CA GLY A 37 20.18 -0.47 -8.86
C GLY A 37 20.32 -1.38 -7.65
N GLN A 38 20.60 -0.83 -6.46
CA GLN A 38 20.92 -1.54 -5.22
C GLN A 38 20.58 -0.80 -3.90
N GLU A 39 20.05 0.43 -3.93
CA GLU A 39 19.77 1.20 -2.69
C GLU A 39 18.34 1.74 -2.60
N GLU A 40 17.74 1.62 -1.41
CA GLU A 40 16.46 2.24 -1.05
C GLU A 40 16.70 3.69 -0.61
N MET A 41 16.22 4.66 -1.38
CA MET A 41 16.24 6.06 -0.97
C MET A 41 14.83 6.64 -0.94
N ILE A 42 14.44 7.17 0.23
CA ILE A 42 13.23 7.98 0.40
C ILE A 42 13.60 9.41 0.01
N TYR A 43 13.14 9.85 -1.16
CA TYR A 43 13.41 11.21 -1.64
C TYR A 43 12.35 12.18 -1.13
N TYR A 44 12.82 13.32 -0.61
CA TYR A 44 11.97 14.42 -0.13
C TYR A 44 12.05 15.68 -1.01
N LEU A 45 12.96 15.77 -1.99
CA LEU A 45 13.20 16.99 -2.77
C LEU A 45 13.62 16.66 -4.22
N GLY A 46 13.01 17.34 -5.21
CA GLY A 46 13.43 17.30 -6.62
C GLY A 46 12.42 16.76 -7.64
N GLY A 47 11.20 16.39 -7.20
CA GLY A 47 10.16 15.83 -8.06
C GLY A 47 10.24 14.30 -8.22
N VAL A 48 9.13 13.70 -8.66
CA VAL A 48 8.95 12.24 -8.66
C VAL A 48 9.23 11.65 -10.03
N GLN A 49 10.22 10.75 -10.12
CA GLN A 49 10.40 9.87 -11.28
C GLN A 49 9.40 8.71 -11.19
N LYS A 50 8.17 8.96 -11.64
CA LYS A 50 7.02 8.04 -11.46
C LYS A 50 7.32 6.64 -12.02
N ASP A 51 8.07 6.54 -13.12
CA ASP A 51 8.48 5.29 -13.76
C ASP A 51 9.35 4.38 -12.87
N ARG A 52 10.07 4.94 -11.90
CA ARG A 52 11.02 4.23 -11.02
C ARG A 52 10.64 4.29 -9.54
N SER A 53 9.45 4.83 -9.24
CA SER A 53 9.01 5.07 -7.87
C SER A 53 7.71 4.33 -7.58
N LEU A 54 7.55 3.95 -6.31
CA LEU A 54 6.30 3.42 -5.76
C LEU A 54 5.94 4.15 -4.46
N PRO A 55 4.64 4.36 -4.19
CA PRO A 55 4.19 5.04 -2.99
C PRO A 55 4.29 4.15 -1.75
N LEU A 56 4.68 4.76 -0.63
CA LEU A 56 4.49 4.18 0.70
C LEU A 56 3.11 4.57 1.22
N LEU A 57 2.11 3.77 0.85
CA LEU A 57 0.72 4.03 1.21
C LEU A 57 0.54 4.09 2.73
N THR A 58 -0.08 5.16 3.19
CA THR A 58 -0.60 5.29 4.55
C THR A 58 -1.88 4.45 4.73
N ILE A 59 -2.28 4.20 5.98
CA ILE A 59 -3.57 3.56 6.29
C ILE A 59 -4.74 4.24 5.56
N GLY A 60 -4.80 5.57 5.58
CA GLY A 60 -5.86 6.33 4.92
C GLY A 60 -5.88 6.14 3.41
N GLN A 61 -4.70 6.08 2.77
CA GLN A 61 -4.58 5.82 1.34
C GLN A 61 -4.97 4.39 0.97
N MET A 62 -4.59 3.40 1.78
CA MET A 62 -5.03 2.00 1.57
C MET A 62 -6.54 1.86 1.68
N LEU A 63 -7.17 2.50 2.68
CA LEU A 63 -8.63 2.50 2.81
C LEU A 63 -9.32 3.16 1.63
N ALA A 64 -8.85 4.34 1.22
CA ALA A 64 -9.38 5.04 0.04
C ALA A 64 -9.23 4.20 -1.23
N TYR A 65 -8.11 3.48 -1.38
CA TYR A 65 -7.87 2.58 -2.49
C TYR A 65 -8.84 1.41 -2.50
N ILE A 66 -8.99 0.69 -1.38
CA ILE A 66 -9.92 -0.45 -1.29
C ILE A 66 -11.36 0.01 -1.54
N HIS A 67 -11.80 1.12 -0.93
CA HIS A 67 -13.13 1.68 -1.11
C HIS A 67 -13.45 2.10 -2.55
N LYS A 68 -12.43 2.36 -3.38
CA LYS A 68 -12.64 2.63 -4.82
C LYS A 68 -13.12 1.40 -5.58
N TYR A 69 -12.76 0.21 -5.12
CA TYR A 69 -13.05 -1.07 -5.78
C TYR A 69 -14.15 -1.87 -5.10
N GLU A 70 -14.39 -1.60 -3.81
CA GLU A 70 -15.29 -2.36 -2.96
C GLU A 70 -16.38 -1.46 -2.40
N HIS A 71 -17.63 -1.92 -2.49
CA HIS A 71 -18.77 -1.17 -1.96
C HIS A 71 -18.86 -1.18 -0.43
N SER A 72 -18.21 -2.16 0.22
CA SER A 72 -18.18 -2.30 1.67
C SER A 72 -16.85 -2.86 2.14
N VAL A 73 -16.25 -2.22 3.14
CA VAL A 73 -15.06 -2.70 3.85
C VAL A 73 -15.38 -2.76 5.33
N CYS A 74 -15.24 -3.94 5.93
CA CYS A 74 -15.36 -4.12 7.37
C CYS A 74 -13.98 -4.31 7.98
N ILE A 75 -13.72 -3.63 9.09
CA ILE A 75 -12.47 -3.69 9.85
C ILE A 75 -12.84 -4.08 11.26
N ASP A 76 -12.34 -5.22 11.72
CA ASP A 76 -12.61 -5.73 13.06
C ASP A 76 -11.31 -6.20 13.71
N ARG A 77 -11.30 -6.29 15.04
CA ARG A 77 -10.19 -6.86 15.80
C ARG A 77 -10.68 -8.06 16.60
N GLN A 78 -10.22 -9.25 16.22
CA GLN A 78 -10.63 -10.52 16.81
C GLN A 78 -9.40 -11.30 17.27
N SER A 79 -9.44 -11.84 18.50
CA SER A 79 -8.38 -12.71 19.03
C SER A 79 -6.95 -12.14 18.86
N ASN A 80 -6.82 -10.82 19.05
CA ASN A 80 -5.57 -10.07 18.93
C ASN A 80 -5.02 -9.88 17.49
N GLU A 81 -5.81 -10.18 16.47
CA GLU A 81 -5.52 -9.90 15.07
C GLU A 81 -6.50 -8.88 14.49
N TRP A 82 -6.04 -8.09 13.53
CA TRP A 82 -6.88 -7.26 12.69
C TRP A 82 -7.41 -8.08 11.53
N LYS A 83 -8.71 -7.98 11.31
CA LYS A 83 -9.45 -8.64 10.25
C LYS A 83 -10.03 -7.59 9.31
N ILE A 84 -9.69 -7.69 8.03
CA ILE A 84 -10.25 -6.86 6.95
C ILE A 84 -11.12 -7.77 6.07
N THR A 85 -12.39 -7.42 5.93
CA THR A 85 -13.35 -8.14 5.10
C THR A 85 -13.86 -7.22 3.99
N THR A 86 -13.68 -7.64 2.73
CA THR A 86 -14.22 -7.02 1.52
C THR A 86 -15.31 -7.93 0.92
N SER A 87 -15.90 -7.57 -0.23
CA SER A 87 -16.88 -8.45 -0.90
C SER A 87 -16.26 -9.73 -1.47
N LYS A 88 -14.93 -9.76 -1.65
CA LYS A 88 -14.22 -10.85 -2.33
C LYS A 88 -13.32 -11.67 -1.40
N HIS A 89 -12.82 -11.09 -0.32
CA HIS A 89 -11.81 -11.72 0.51
C HIS A 89 -11.87 -11.27 1.96
N GLU A 90 -11.32 -12.13 2.81
CA GLU A 90 -11.06 -11.88 4.21
C GLU A 90 -9.55 -12.05 4.45
N VAL A 91 -8.93 -11.05 5.07
CA VAL A 91 -7.51 -11.10 5.45
C VAL A 91 -7.37 -10.81 6.93
N LYS A 92 -6.41 -11.50 7.56
CA LYS A 92 -6.05 -11.32 8.97
C LYS A 92 -4.55 -11.08 9.10
N ALA A 93 -4.17 -10.14 9.98
CA ALA A 93 -2.80 -9.95 10.38
C ALA A 93 -2.71 -9.39 11.81
N PRO A 94 -1.60 -9.57 12.53
CA PRO A 94 -1.40 -8.99 13.87
C PRO A 94 -1.46 -7.46 13.88
N GLU A 95 -0.97 -6.82 12.82
CA GLU A 95 -0.99 -5.36 12.65
C GLU A 95 -2.01 -4.91 11.62
N LEU A 96 -2.66 -3.76 11.88
CA LEU A 96 -3.66 -3.19 10.97
C LEU A 96 -3.07 -2.82 9.61
N CYS A 97 -1.84 -2.29 9.63
CA CYS A 97 -1.13 -1.88 8.41
C CYS A 97 -0.95 -3.07 7.46
N ASP A 98 -0.50 -4.20 8.01
CA ASP A 98 -0.26 -5.43 7.25
C ASP A 98 -1.57 -6.00 6.70
N ALA A 99 -2.62 -6.07 7.52
CA ALA A 99 -3.93 -6.58 7.08
C ALA A 99 -4.53 -5.72 5.95
N LEU A 100 -4.39 -4.39 6.04
CA LEU A 100 -4.82 -3.46 4.99
C LEU A 100 -3.98 -3.57 3.73
N TRP A 101 -2.68 -3.82 3.88
CA TRP A 101 -1.80 -4.00 2.73
C TRP A 101 -2.16 -5.25 1.94
N GLU A 102 -2.37 -6.37 2.62
CA GLU A 102 -2.82 -7.60 1.95
C GLU A 102 -4.16 -7.41 1.24
N ALA A 103 -5.12 -6.75 1.88
CA ALA A 103 -6.40 -6.41 1.26
C ALA A 103 -6.26 -5.42 0.08
N THR A 104 -5.24 -4.56 0.09
CA THR A 104 -4.91 -3.67 -1.03
C THR A 104 -4.33 -4.46 -2.20
N LYS A 105 -3.40 -5.40 -1.94
CA LYS A 105 -2.74 -6.24 -2.95
C LYS A 105 -3.72 -7.07 -3.77
N SER A 106 -4.79 -7.58 -3.18
CA SER A 106 -5.83 -8.31 -3.93
C SER A 106 -6.59 -7.47 -4.96
N HIS A 107 -6.45 -6.13 -4.92
CA HIS A 107 -7.00 -5.20 -5.89
C HIS A 107 -5.93 -4.58 -6.80
N LEU A 108 -4.65 -4.92 -6.60
CA LEU A 108 -3.55 -4.66 -7.53
C LEU A 108 -3.48 -5.81 -8.52
#